data_AF-A0A7W2UR60-F1
#
_entry.id   AF-A0A7W2UR60-F1
#
_cell.length_a   1.000
_cell.length_b   1.000
_cell.length_c   1.000
_cell.angle_alpha   90.00
_cell.angle_beta   90.00
_cell.angle_gamma   90.00
#
_symmetry.space_group_name_H-M   'P 1'
#
loop_
_entity.id
_entity.type
_entity.pdbx_description
1 polymer ?
#
loop_
_entity_poly.entity_id
_entity_poly.type
_entity_poly.pdbx_seq_one_letter_code
_entity_poly.pdbx_strand_id
1 'polypeptide(L)'
;MTTVAEGAVKRLLTSETTASLRTRYEGSNICTWIGFKHINYLVEEAILYHFADADLPARALYAEHGLGVDIVDLDTRILHALYMDETVQARVVPTAGDDDTFISFTVSLHAERDGADTKVVGANAKVVLRSDSYVEEAGEPPAELARFVTDRLSTPGAVAPEPPELTGADLTAVTTSLSAGRGTSGPDPVLDLLTSGKNAFGWKWRIPYPYCHFSERLQMSSYLRQMEEVVDLFLADRGISVKTLLDERRWIPACPHSRIQILDEALMEEDLYTVYTVENVFKDFTYTSRMDCYVVRDGRLVPTATGKVTHGYALIENRRDWNLINFDERVSKALRGES
;
A
#
# COMPACT_ATOMS: atom_id res chain seq x y z
N MET A 1 28.92 9.61 21.47
CA MET A 1 27.63 9.26 20.81
C MET A 1 27.71 9.46 19.30
N THR A 2 28.28 10.58 18.81
CA THR A 2 28.40 10.92 17.39
C THR A 2 29.04 9.83 16.51
N THR A 3 30.18 9.25 16.91
CA THR A 3 30.86 8.19 16.13
C THR A 3 30.09 6.87 16.05
N VAL A 4 29.23 6.58 17.04
CA VAL A 4 28.38 5.38 17.05
C VAL A 4 27.21 5.56 16.07
N ALA A 5 26.64 6.76 16.02
CA ALA A 5 25.58 7.12 15.07
C ALA A 5 26.08 7.12 13.62
N GLU A 6 27.28 7.68 13.36
CA GLU A 6 27.89 7.67 12.02
C GLU A 6 28.09 6.24 11.47
N GLY A 7 28.59 5.33 12.32
CA GLY A 7 28.76 3.92 11.95
C GLY A 7 27.44 3.20 11.66
N ALA A 8 26.40 3.50 12.44
CA ALA A 8 25.05 2.95 12.27
C ALA A 8 24.41 3.42 10.95
N VAL A 9 24.46 4.71 10.67
CA VAL A 9 23.94 5.28 9.41
C VAL A 9 24.70 4.74 8.22
N LYS A 10 26.03 4.62 8.30
CA LYS A 10 26.82 4.01 7.22
C LYS A 10 26.37 2.57 6.93
N ARG A 11 26.12 1.75 7.96
CA ARG A 11 25.60 0.38 7.77
C ARG A 11 24.21 0.39 7.13
N LEU A 12 23.29 1.23 7.62
CA LEU A 12 21.95 1.41 7.06
C LEU A 12 21.97 1.73 5.55
N LEU A 13 22.96 2.50 5.09
CA LEU A 13 22.99 2.96 3.70
C LEU A 13 23.80 2.07 2.75
N THR A 14 24.69 1.22 3.27
CA THR A 14 25.69 0.51 2.44
C THR A 14 25.76 -0.99 2.66
N SER A 15 25.27 -1.50 3.79
CA SER A 15 25.29 -2.94 4.07
C SER A 15 24.01 -3.61 3.60
N GLU A 16 24.13 -4.83 3.13
CA GLU A 16 22.97 -5.69 2.86
C GLU A 16 22.62 -6.49 4.12
N THR A 17 21.33 -6.77 4.32
CA THR A 17 20.85 -7.66 5.39
C THR A 17 19.99 -8.78 4.86
N THR A 18 20.01 -9.92 5.55
CA THR A 18 19.08 -11.04 5.32
C THR A 18 18.32 -11.36 6.60
N ALA A 19 17.00 -11.56 6.50
CA ALA A 19 16.14 -11.92 7.61
C ALA A 19 15.27 -13.13 7.27
N SER A 20 15.07 -14.02 8.24
CA SER A 20 14.12 -15.13 8.13
C SER A 20 12.75 -14.66 8.63
N LEU A 21 11.80 -14.45 7.72
CA LEU A 21 10.45 -13.97 8.03
C LEU A 21 9.42 -15.07 7.83
N ARG A 22 8.28 -14.99 8.52
CA ARG A 22 7.22 -16.00 8.44
C ARG A 22 5.89 -15.36 8.08
N THR A 23 5.24 -15.89 7.06
CA THR A 23 3.87 -15.53 6.70
C THR A 23 2.92 -15.87 7.86
N ARG A 24 1.93 -15.00 8.10
CA ARG A 24 1.04 -15.11 9.27
C ARG A 24 -0.37 -15.54 8.86
N TYR A 25 -1.07 -16.15 9.82
CA TYR A 25 -2.44 -16.63 9.65
C TYR A 25 -3.41 -15.57 9.12
N GLU A 26 -3.35 -14.32 9.61
CA GLU A 26 -4.21 -13.22 9.12
C GLU A 26 -4.00 -12.91 7.64
N GLY A 27 -2.85 -13.31 7.07
CA GLY A 27 -2.54 -13.05 5.67
C GLY A 27 -3.22 -13.97 4.68
N SER A 28 -3.82 -15.06 5.14
CA SER A 28 -4.57 -15.95 4.27
C SER A 28 -5.96 -15.40 4.01
N ASN A 29 -6.19 -14.87 2.81
CA ASN A 29 -7.49 -14.33 2.42
C ASN A 29 -8.48 -15.43 2.00
N ILE A 30 -8.01 -16.37 1.16
CA ILE A 30 -8.80 -17.52 0.68
C ILE A 30 -7.91 -18.76 0.74
N CYS A 31 -8.45 -19.86 1.28
CA CYS A 31 -7.69 -21.07 1.61
C CYS A 31 -6.43 -20.75 2.44
N THR A 32 -5.24 -21.16 1.99
CA THR A 32 -3.97 -20.93 2.67
C THR A 32 -3.07 -19.95 1.92
N TRP A 33 -3.56 -19.30 0.86
CA TRP A 33 -2.74 -18.38 0.06
C TRP A 33 -2.65 -17.01 0.70
N ILE A 34 -1.44 -16.48 0.77
CA ILE A 34 -1.16 -15.17 1.34
C ILE A 34 -1.53 -14.07 0.34
N GLY A 35 -2.40 -13.15 0.74
CA GLY A 35 -2.82 -12.00 -0.05
C GLY A 35 -1.71 -10.96 -0.22
N PHE A 36 -1.80 -10.16 -1.28
CA PHE A 36 -0.76 -9.18 -1.63
C PHE A 36 -0.47 -8.17 -0.50
N LYS A 37 -1.49 -7.79 0.28
CA LYS A 37 -1.36 -6.94 1.48
C LYS A 37 -0.30 -7.49 2.44
N HIS A 38 -0.38 -8.78 2.77
CA HIS A 38 0.57 -9.41 3.70
C HIS A 38 1.94 -9.67 3.10
N ILE A 39 1.99 -9.91 1.80
CA ILE A 39 3.28 -9.97 1.10
C ILE A 39 4.01 -8.63 1.26
N ASN A 40 3.30 -7.52 1.11
CA ASN A 40 3.87 -6.20 1.35
C ASN A 40 4.21 -5.94 2.83
N TYR A 41 3.48 -6.51 3.79
CA TYR A 41 3.87 -6.46 5.21
C TYR A 41 5.20 -7.15 5.47
N LEU A 42 5.50 -8.25 4.77
CA LEU A 42 6.82 -8.90 4.87
C LEU A 42 7.93 -8.03 4.28
N VAL A 43 7.64 -7.26 3.22
CA VAL A 43 8.59 -6.29 2.66
C VAL A 43 8.86 -5.17 3.67
N GLU A 44 7.81 -4.63 4.29
CA GLU A 44 7.92 -3.62 5.36
C GLU A 44 8.70 -4.18 6.57
N GLU A 45 8.37 -5.38 7.04
CA GLU A 45 9.07 -6.04 8.14
C GLU A 45 10.56 -6.27 7.83
N ALA A 46 10.91 -6.62 6.59
CA ALA A 46 12.30 -6.77 6.16
C ALA A 46 13.07 -5.44 6.24
N ILE A 47 12.44 -4.33 5.84
CA ILE A 47 13.05 -2.99 5.94
C ILE A 47 13.21 -2.59 7.41
N LEU A 48 12.19 -2.80 8.24
CA LEU A 48 12.29 -2.52 9.68
C LEU A 48 13.37 -3.36 10.37
N TYR A 49 13.55 -4.62 9.95
CA TYR A 49 14.67 -5.44 10.38
C TYR A 49 16.01 -4.85 9.97
N HIS A 50 16.13 -4.40 8.72
CA HIS A 50 17.34 -3.76 8.21
C HIS A 50 17.74 -2.52 9.04
N PHE A 51 16.77 -1.68 9.40
CA PHE A 51 16.97 -0.57 10.34
C PHE A 51 17.47 -1.04 11.72
N ALA A 52 16.85 -2.10 12.27
CA ALA A 52 17.25 -2.65 13.56
C ALA A 52 18.66 -3.27 13.53
N ASP A 53 19.02 -4.00 12.47
CA ASP A 53 20.36 -4.59 12.27
C ASP A 53 21.46 -3.51 12.12
N ALA A 54 21.10 -2.35 11.57
CA ALA A 54 21.99 -1.20 11.53
C ALA A 54 22.17 -0.50 12.89
N ASP A 55 21.53 -0.95 13.98
CA ASP A 55 21.40 -0.30 15.29
C ASP A 55 20.54 0.98 15.29
N LEU A 56 19.58 1.11 14.36
CA LEU A 56 18.63 2.22 14.25
C LEU A 56 17.17 1.73 14.24
N PRO A 57 16.71 0.92 15.22
CA PRO A 57 15.36 0.40 15.19
C PRO A 57 14.32 1.52 15.24
N ALA A 58 13.25 1.39 14.44
CA ALA A 58 12.22 2.43 14.27
C ALA A 58 11.66 2.99 15.60
N ARG A 59 11.48 2.13 16.61
CA ARG A 59 11.03 2.57 17.95
C ARG A 59 12.03 3.51 18.62
N ALA A 60 13.33 3.24 18.55
CA ALA A 60 14.35 4.09 19.16
C ALA A 60 14.45 5.43 18.43
N LEU A 61 14.43 5.40 17.09
CA LEU A 61 14.38 6.61 16.26
C LEU A 61 13.19 7.52 16.66
N TYR A 62 12.00 6.94 16.84
CA TYR A 62 10.84 7.71 17.26
C TYR A 62 10.96 8.20 18.72
N ALA A 63 11.31 7.32 19.66
CA ALA A 63 11.31 7.67 21.07
C ALA A 63 12.42 8.65 21.47
N GLU A 64 13.56 8.62 20.79
CA GLU A 64 14.73 9.45 21.13
C GLU A 64 14.80 10.72 20.29
N HIS A 65 14.35 10.67 19.03
CA HIS A 65 14.51 11.75 18.06
C HIS A 65 13.21 12.22 17.42
N GLY A 66 12.06 11.66 17.80
CA GLY A 66 10.78 12.00 17.17
C GLY A 66 10.71 11.62 15.69
N LEU A 67 11.51 10.64 15.23
CA LEU A 67 11.57 10.25 13.83
C LEU A 67 10.76 8.97 13.56
N GLY A 68 9.68 9.10 12.80
CA GLY A 68 8.94 7.99 12.21
C GLY A 68 9.67 7.42 11.00
N VAL A 69 9.77 6.09 10.89
CA VAL A 69 10.29 5.41 9.70
C VAL A 69 9.11 5.15 8.76
N ASP A 70 9.04 5.91 7.67
CA ASP A 70 7.87 5.94 6.80
C ASP A 70 8.21 5.48 5.38
N ILE A 71 7.55 4.40 4.94
CA ILE A 71 7.60 3.96 3.55
C ILE A 71 6.65 4.84 2.74
N VAL A 72 7.18 5.57 1.76
CA VAL A 72 6.38 6.49 0.92
C VAL A 72 6.11 5.95 -0.48
N ASP A 73 6.99 5.08 -1.01
CA ASP A 73 6.78 4.36 -2.28
C ASP A 73 7.00 2.87 -2.03
N LEU A 74 6.12 2.03 -2.55
CA LEU A 74 6.25 0.58 -2.47
C LEU A 74 5.74 -0.05 -3.76
N ASP A 75 6.64 -0.60 -4.56
CA ASP A 75 6.39 -1.27 -5.84
C ASP A 75 6.78 -2.75 -5.72
N THR A 76 5.80 -3.65 -5.74
CA THR A 76 5.96 -5.07 -5.42
C THR A 76 5.45 -5.95 -6.57
N ARG A 77 6.30 -6.89 -6.99
CA ARG A 77 5.97 -7.97 -7.94
C ARG A 77 5.97 -9.31 -7.24
N ILE A 78 4.88 -10.04 -7.42
CA ILE A 78 4.65 -11.37 -6.86
C ILE A 78 4.84 -12.37 -8.00
N LEU A 79 5.91 -13.16 -7.92
CA LEU A 79 6.30 -14.13 -8.95
C LEU A 79 5.67 -15.50 -8.68
N HIS A 80 5.58 -15.86 -7.40
CA HIS A 80 4.98 -17.11 -6.93
C HIS A 80 4.14 -16.85 -5.69
N ALA A 81 3.08 -17.64 -5.51
CA ALA A 81 2.28 -17.57 -4.31
C ALA A 81 3.09 -17.99 -3.07
N LEU A 82 2.77 -17.33 -1.96
CA LEU A 82 3.18 -17.70 -0.61
C LEU A 82 2.00 -18.35 0.11
N TYR A 83 2.31 -19.28 1.00
CA TYR A 83 1.33 -20.02 1.77
C TYR A 83 1.41 -19.67 3.25
N MET A 84 0.31 -19.89 3.96
CA MET A 84 0.25 -19.80 5.42
C MET A 84 1.36 -20.61 6.08
N ASP A 85 1.95 -20.03 7.12
CA ASP A 85 3.02 -20.60 7.94
C ASP A 85 4.36 -20.86 7.21
N GLU A 86 4.47 -20.44 5.97
CA GLU A 86 5.70 -20.50 5.20
C GLU A 86 6.75 -19.50 5.72
N THR A 87 7.99 -19.96 5.80
CA THR A 87 9.16 -19.13 6.10
C THR A 87 9.84 -18.70 4.79
N VAL A 88 10.15 -17.42 4.69
CA VAL A 88 10.89 -16.83 3.56
C VAL A 88 12.19 -16.20 4.04
N GLN A 89 13.22 -16.23 3.21
CA GLN A 89 14.42 -15.42 3.39
C GLN A 89 14.24 -14.08 2.68
N ALA A 90 14.21 -13.00 3.44
CA ALA A 90 14.11 -11.64 2.95
C ALA A 90 15.51 -11.03 2.87
N ARG A 91 15.92 -10.64 1.67
CA ARG A 91 17.18 -9.93 1.41
C ARG A 91 16.87 -8.46 1.10
N VAL A 92 17.54 -7.55 1.81
CA VAL A 92 17.36 -6.10 1.68
C VAL A 92 18.68 -5.46 1.26
N VAL A 93 18.65 -4.76 0.14
CA VAL A 93 19.80 -4.01 -0.40
C VAL A 93 19.44 -2.52 -0.39
N PRO A 94 20.07 -1.70 0.46
CA PRO A 94 19.88 -0.26 0.43
C PRO A 94 20.56 0.36 -0.79
N THR A 95 20.03 1.49 -1.23
CA THR A 95 20.64 2.38 -2.22
C THR A 95 20.23 3.80 -1.89
N ALA A 96 21.21 4.69 -1.70
CA ALA A 96 20.97 6.11 -1.55
C ALA A 96 22.10 6.87 -2.26
N GLY A 97 21.74 7.77 -3.16
CA GLY A 97 22.66 8.73 -3.75
C GLY A 97 23.12 9.78 -2.73
N ASP A 98 24.17 10.52 -3.06
CA ASP A 98 24.74 11.56 -2.19
C ASP A 98 23.78 12.74 -1.96
N ASP A 99 22.84 12.97 -2.89
CA ASP A 99 21.86 14.07 -2.83
C ASP A 99 20.41 13.58 -2.58
N ASP A 100 20.20 12.28 -2.37
CA ASP A 100 18.86 11.75 -2.14
C ASP A 100 18.31 12.18 -0.78
N THR A 101 17.05 12.62 -0.75
CA THR A 101 16.31 12.95 0.48
C THR A 101 15.49 11.77 1.01
N PHE A 102 15.77 10.57 0.53
CA PHE A 102 15.10 9.31 0.88
C PHE A 102 16.09 8.16 0.77
N ILE A 103 15.79 7.05 1.43
CA ILE A 103 16.56 5.81 1.32
C ILE A 103 15.76 4.87 0.41
N SER A 104 16.39 4.37 -0.67
CA SER A 104 15.78 3.34 -1.50
C SER A 104 16.19 1.96 -1.00
N PHE A 105 15.27 1.00 -1.08
CA PHE A 105 15.53 -0.40 -0.78
C PHE A 105 15.07 -1.27 -1.94
N THR A 106 15.93 -2.18 -2.37
CA THR A 106 15.49 -3.36 -3.14
C THR A 106 15.31 -4.51 -2.16
N VAL A 107 14.12 -5.11 -2.15
CA VAL A 107 13.79 -6.25 -1.29
C VAL A 107 13.47 -7.46 -2.18
N SER A 108 14.04 -8.62 -1.86
CA SER A 108 13.66 -9.89 -2.48
C SER A 108 13.31 -10.92 -1.40
N LEU A 109 12.16 -11.56 -1.55
CA LEU A 109 11.77 -12.68 -0.72
C LEU A 109 12.02 -13.97 -1.50
N HIS A 110 12.69 -14.90 -0.83
CA HIS A 110 13.04 -16.20 -1.36
C HIS A 110 12.43 -17.31 -0.50
N ALA A 111 11.98 -18.38 -1.15
CA ALA A 111 11.40 -19.52 -0.47
C ALA A 111 11.86 -20.83 -1.10
N GLU A 112 11.89 -21.89 -0.30
CA GLU A 112 12.19 -23.23 -0.80
C GLU A 112 11.06 -23.74 -1.69
N ARG A 113 11.40 -24.15 -2.91
CA ARG A 113 10.49 -24.81 -3.85
C ARG A 113 11.22 -26.01 -4.43
N ASP A 114 10.69 -27.20 -4.22
CA ASP A 114 11.26 -28.46 -4.71
C ASP A 114 12.77 -28.61 -4.41
N GLY A 115 13.19 -28.18 -3.22
CA GLY A 115 14.58 -28.21 -2.76
C GLY A 115 15.49 -27.11 -3.32
N ALA A 116 14.93 -26.13 -4.06
CA ALA A 116 15.66 -24.98 -4.59
C ALA A 116 15.25 -23.67 -3.93
N ASP A 117 16.22 -22.79 -3.70
CA ASP A 117 15.96 -21.42 -3.26
C ASP A 117 15.40 -20.57 -4.42
N THR A 118 14.11 -20.23 -4.34
CA THR A 118 13.39 -19.57 -5.43
C THR A 118 12.97 -18.18 -5.02
N LYS A 119 13.29 -17.18 -5.84
CA LYS A 119 12.77 -15.82 -5.66
C LYS A 119 11.26 -15.81 -5.92
N VAL A 120 10.48 -15.53 -4.88
CA VAL A 120 9.01 -15.53 -4.93
C VAL A 120 8.42 -14.12 -5.00
N VAL A 121 9.13 -13.12 -4.48
CA VAL A 121 8.71 -11.71 -4.49
C VAL A 121 9.92 -10.81 -4.76
N GLY A 122 9.71 -9.73 -5.50
CA GLY A 122 10.66 -8.63 -5.62
C GLY A 122 9.95 -7.30 -5.42
N ALA A 123 10.53 -6.41 -4.62
CA ALA A 123 9.98 -5.11 -4.34
C ALA A 123 11.05 -4.01 -4.36
N ASN A 124 10.62 -2.80 -4.68
CA ASN A 124 11.38 -1.57 -4.46
C ASN A 124 10.58 -0.69 -3.50
N ALA A 125 11.26 -0.11 -2.52
CA ALA A 125 10.65 0.79 -1.56
C ALA A 125 11.47 2.08 -1.41
N LYS A 126 10.81 3.18 -1.07
CA LYS A 126 11.45 4.42 -0.63
C LYS A 126 11.01 4.75 0.78
N VAL A 127 11.97 5.12 1.62
CA VAL A 127 11.76 5.48 3.03
C VAL A 127 12.22 6.91 3.28
N VAL A 128 11.45 7.63 4.08
CA VAL A 128 11.81 8.92 4.68
C VAL A 128 11.71 8.83 6.20
N LEU A 129 12.30 9.80 6.90
CA LEU A 129 12.19 9.93 8.34
C LEU A 129 11.26 11.10 8.67
N ARG A 130 10.02 10.81 9.03
CA ARG A 130 9.04 11.86 9.34
C ARG A 130 9.27 12.38 10.75
N SER A 131 9.58 13.67 10.89
CA SER A 131 9.57 14.33 12.20
C SER A 131 8.17 14.25 12.81
N ASP A 132 8.05 14.04 14.11
CA ASP A 132 6.77 14.12 14.82
C ASP A 132 6.72 15.42 15.62
N SER A 133 5.59 16.12 15.53
CA SER A 133 5.37 17.41 16.21
C SER A 133 4.38 17.31 17.36
N TYR A 134 3.93 16.10 17.73
CA TYR A 134 2.93 15.92 18.78
C TYR A 134 3.52 16.08 20.18
N VAL A 135 4.83 15.88 20.32
CA VAL A 135 5.58 16.02 21.59
C VAL A 135 6.80 16.92 21.35
N GLU A 136 6.97 17.96 22.17
CA GLU A 136 8.02 18.99 22.00
C GLU A 136 9.44 18.51 22.37
N GLU A 137 9.57 17.45 23.18
CA GLU A 137 10.86 16.98 23.74
C GLU A 137 11.51 15.87 22.89
N ALA A 138 11.85 16.15 21.63
CA ALA A 138 12.67 15.25 20.81
C ALA A 138 14.15 15.66 20.84
N GLY A 139 15.06 14.69 20.99
CA GLY A 139 16.49 14.94 20.81
C GLY A 139 16.82 15.24 19.36
N GLU A 140 17.88 16.03 19.11
CA GLU A 140 18.33 16.28 17.74
C GLU A 140 18.67 14.96 17.03
N PRO A 141 18.21 14.76 15.79
CA PRO A 141 18.54 13.55 15.04
C PRO A 141 20.04 13.52 14.71
N PRO A 142 20.63 12.32 14.53
CA PRO A 142 21.98 12.19 13.98
C PRO A 142 22.15 13.03 12.71
N ALA A 143 23.22 13.83 12.63
CA ALA A 143 23.43 14.76 11.53
C ALA A 143 23.46 14.04 10.15
N GLU A 144 23.92 12.80 10.14
CA GLU A 144 23.99 11.93 8.97
C GLU A 144 22.62 11.48 8.46
N LEU A 145 21.57 11.54 9.31
CA LEU A 145 20.19 11.27 8.93
C LEU A 145 19.43 12.52 8.46
N ALA A 146 19.96 13.73 8.72
CA ALA A 146 19.23 14.98 8.54
C ALA A 146 18.65 15.17 7.13
N ARG A 147 19.35 14.70 6.08
CA ARG A 147 18.88 14.80 4.69
C ARG A 147 17.64 13.93 4.38
N PHE A 148 17.39 12.90 5.18
CA PHE A 148 16.23 12.01 5.04
C PHE A 148 15.05 12.45 5.90
N VAL A 149 15.24 13.47 6.75
CA VAL A 149 14.19 13.98 7.63
C VAL A 149 13.26 14.90 6.85
N THR A 150 11.96 14.71 7.02
CA THR A 150 10.92 15.55 6.41
C THR A 150 9.85 15.94 7.43
N ASP A 151 9.26 17.12 7.24
CA ASP A 151 8.12 17.62 8.01
C ASP A 151 6.77 17.27 7.38
N ARG A 152 6.77 16.58 6.24
CA ARG A 152 5.54 16.12 5.59
C ARG A 152 5.84 14.94 4.67
N LEU A 153 5.04 13.88 4.76
CA LEU A 153 5.17 12.75 3.85
C LEU A 153 4.85 13.15 2.41
N SER A 154 5.76 12.82 1.50
CA SER A 154 5.52 12.83 0.07
C SER A 154 6.55 11.91 -0.60
N THR A 155 6.18 11.30 -1.72
CA THR A 155 7.10 10.48 -2.50
C THR A 155 7.93 11.37 -3.41
N PRO A 156 9.27 11.35 -3.30
CA PRO A 156 10.13 12.16 -4.17
C PRO A 156 9.96 11.79 -5.64
N GLY A 157 9.63 12.81 -6.45
CA GLY A 157 9.38 12.68 -7.89
C GLY A 157 8.03 12.08 -8.28
N ALA A 158 7.12 11.84 -7.33
CA ALA A 158 5.77 11.41 -7.67
C ALA A 158 4.99 12.55 -8.34
N VAL A 159 4.21 12.19 -9.35
CA VAL A 159 3.28 13.10 -10.01
C VAL A 159 1.90 12.83 -9.44
N ALA A 160 1.38 13.79 -8.68
CA ALA A 160 0.02 13.71 -8.19
C ALA A 160 -0.96 13.77 -9.37
N PRO A 161 -2.07 13.01 -9.34
CA PRO A 161 -3.14 13.21 -10.29
C PRO A 161 -3.69 14.62 -10.14
N GLU A 162 -3.97 15.28 -11.27
CA GLU A 162 -4.59 16.60 -11.25
C GLU A 162 -6.03 16.46 -10.72
N PRO A 163 -6.37 17.08 -9.58
CA PRO A 163 -7.73 17.02 -9.07
C PRO A 163 -8.68 17.73 -10.05
N PRO A 164 -9.93 17.26 -10.21
CA PRO A 164 -10.88 17.90 -11.10
C PRO A 164 -11.16 19.34 -10.67
N GLU A 165 -11.49 20.21 -11.64
CA GLU A 165 -11.90 21.58 -11.35
C GLU A 165 -13.16 21.59 -10.47
N LEU A 166 -13.11 22.38 -9.41
CA LEU A 166 -14.13 22.42 -8.35
C LEU A 166 -15.30 23.37 -8.68
N THR A 167 -15.42 23.82 -9.94
CA THR A 167 -16.36 24.87 -10.32
C THR A 167 -17.80 24.45 -10.10
N GLY A 168 -18.45 25.04 -9.10
CA GLY A 168 -19.85 24.77 -8.76
C GLY A 168 -20.09 23.53 -7.90
N ALA A 169 -19.03 22.82 -7.47
CA ALA A 169 -19.14 21.72 -6.53
C ALA A 169 -19.24 22.27 -5.09
N ASP A 170 -20.28 21.87 -4.37
CA ASP A 170 -20.34 22.08 -2.92
C ASP A 170 -19.39 21.09 -2.25
N LEU A 171 -18.16 21.54 -1.98
CA LEU A 171 -17.16 20.77 -1.26
C LEU A 171 -17.29 20.90 0.25
N THR A 172 -18.44 21.32 0.78
CA THR A 172 -18.72 21.13 2.20
C THR A 172 -18.87 19.62 2.46
N ALA A 173 -17.73 18.97 2.65
CA ALA A 173 -17.66 17.58 3.04
C ALA A 173 -18.23 17.48 4.45
N VAL A 174 -19.46 16.98 4.56
CA VAL A 174 -20.00 16.56 5.85
C VAL A 174 -19.19 15.36 6.29
N THR A 175 -18.44 15.54 7.38
CA THR A 175 -17.64 14.48 7.98
C THR A 175 -18.50 13.24 8.21
N THR A 176 -18.01 12.11 7.74
CA THR A 176 -18.72 10.84 7.84
C THR A 176 -18.83 10.45 9.31
N SER A 177 -20.05 10.24 9.81
CA SER A 177 -20.25 9.79 11.18
C SER A 177 -19.56 8.44 11.41
N LEU A 178 -18.95 8.24 12.58
CA LEU A 178 -18.42 6.94 12.99
C LEU A 178 -19.48 5.83 12.92
N SER A 179 -20.76 6.17 13.13
CA SER A 179 -21.87 5.22 13.03
C SER A 179 -22.15 4.74 11.60
N ALA A 180 -21.54 5.35 10.57
CA ALA A 180 -21.66 4.91 9.18
C ALA A 180 -20.81 3.65 8.88
N GLY A 181 -20.01 3.17 9.85
CA GLY A 181 -19.24 1.94 9.69
C GLY A 181 -18.21 2.05 8.58
N ARG A 182 -18.41 1.32 7.47
CA ARG A 182 -17.51 1.31 6.30
C ARG A 182 -17.66 2.55 5.40
N GLY A 183 -18.43 3.56 5.80
CA GLY A 183 -18.64 4.77 4.99
C GLY A 183 -19.70 4.60 3.91
N THR A 184 -19.55 5.28 2.78
CA THR A 184 -20.56 5.35 1.71
C THR A 184 -19.92 5.32 0.32
N SER A 185 -20.60 4.66 -0.62
CA SER A 185 -20.41 4.78 -2.07
C SER A 185 -21.69 5.33 -2.76
N GLY A 186 -22.65 5.80 -1.96
CA GLY A 186 -23.89 6.41 -2.43
C GLY A 186 -23.72 7.89 -2.80
N PRO A 187 -24.83 8.63 -2.95
CA PRO A 187 -24.81 10.03 -3.38
C PRO A 187 -23.89 10.89 -2.51
N ASP A 188 -22.86 11.46 -3.14
CA ASP A 188 -21.91 12.38 -2.52
C ASP A 188 -21.31 13.27 -3.62
N PRO A 189 -21.39 14.61 -3.50
CA PRO A 189 -21.00 15.52 -4.58
C PRO A 189 -19.51 15.43 -4.93
N VAL A 190 -18.66 15.07 -3.98
CA VAL A 190 -17.22 14.90 -4.21
C VAL A 190 -16.96 13.59 -4.94
N LEU A 191 -17.61 12.49 -4.55
CA LEU A 191 -17.51 11.21 -5.27
C LEU A 191 -18.05 11.33 -6.71
N ASP A 192 -19.18 12.01 -6.90
CA ASP A 192 -19.78 12.27 -8.21
C ASP A 192 -18.78 13.05 -9.10
N LEU A 193 -18.17 14.10 -8.57
CA LEU A 193 -17.14 14.88 -9.27
C LEU A 193 -15.93 14.02 -9.64
N LEU A 194 -15.42 13.22 -8.71
CA LEU A 194 -14.21 12.41 -8.89
C LEU A 194 -14.38 11.28 -9.92
N THR A 195 -15.59 10.71 -10.00
CA THR A 195 -15.91 9.53 -10.84
C THR A 195 -16.56 9.88 -12.18
N SER A 196 -17.04 11.11 -12.36
CA SER A 196 -17.77 11.54 -13.56
C SER A 196 -17.04 11.20 -14.87
N GLY A 197 -17.77 10.53 -15.78
CA GLY A 197 -17.29 10.19 -17.11
C GLY A 197 -16.20 9.12 -17.19
N LYS A 198 -15.91 8.40 -16.10
CA LYS A 198 -14.83 7.41 -16.01
C LYS A 198 -15.38 6.00 -15.73
N ASN A 199 -14.64 4.98 -16.16
CA ASN A 199 -14.84 3.60 -15.69
C ASN A 199 -14.24 3.46 -14.28
N ALA A 200 -14.89 4.11 -13.31
CA ALA A 200 -14.41 4.25 -11.94
C ALA A 200 -15.49 3.93 -10.91
N PHE A 201 -15.05 3.71 -9.67
CA PHE A 201 -15.88 3.56 -8.49
C PHE A 201 -15.34 4.46 -7.38
N GLY A 202 -16.26 5.11 -6.66
CA GLY A 202 -15.95 6.05 -5.60
C GLY A 202 -16.40 5.52 -4.25
N TRP A 203 -15.55 5.68 -3.24
CA TRP A 203 -15.85 5.30 -1.87
C TRP A 203 -15.30 6.35 -0.89
N LYS A 204 -16.14 6.80 0.03
CA LYS A 204 -15.79 7.73 1.10
C LYS A 204 -15.99 7.06 2.45
N TRP A 205 -15.02 7.22 3.35
CA TRP A 205 -15.17 6.79 4.74
C TRP A 205 -14.32 7.64 5.68
N ARG A 206 -14.65 7.63 6.97
CA ARG A 206 -13.87 8.31 8.02
C ARG A 206 -12.71 7.43 8.43
N ILE A 207 -11.48 7.96 8.40
CA ILE A 207 -10.27 7.29 8.86
C ILE A 207 -10.36 6.98 10.37
N PRO A 208 -10.31 5.71 10.81
CA PRO A 208 -10.31 5.35 12.20
C PRO A 208 -8.87 5.14 12.70
N TYR A 209 -8.68 5.30 14.01
CA TYR A 209 -7.37 5.19 14.66
C TYR A 209 -6.56 3.91 14.33
N PRO A 210 -7.14 2.70 14.08
CA PRO A 210 -6.34 1.50 13.81
C PRO A 210 -5.58 1.55 12.48
N TYR A 211 -5.90 2.50 11.60
CA TYR A 211 -5.20 2.75 10.34
C TYR A 211 -4.08 3.78 10.47
N CYS A 212 -3.97 4.43 11.63
CA CYS A 212 -2.95 5.43 11.88
C CYS A 212 -1.80 4.83 12.68
N HIS A 213 -0.62 5.43 12.56
CA HIS A 213 0.53 5.09 13.39
C HIS A 213 1.15 6.34 14.02
N PHE A 214 2.04 6.12 14.98
CA PHE A 214 2.64 7.19 15.80
C PHE A 214 1.57 8.05 16.47
N SER A 215 1.33 9.26 15.96
CA SER A 215 0.35 10.21 16.46
C SER A 215 -0.98 10.11 15.73
N GLU A 216 -1.02 10.40 14.42
CA GLU A 216 -2.29 10.60 13.71
C GLU A 216 -2.30 10.24 12.21
N ARG A 217 -1.17 9.81 11.63
CA ARG A 217 -1.03 9.70 10.17
C ARG A 217 -1.35 8.32 9.64
N LEU A 218 -1.99 8.27 8.47
CA LEU A 218 -2.14 7.04 7.68
C LEU A 218 -0.78 6.56 7.13
N GLN A 219 -0.46 5.31 7.41
CA GLN A 219 0.78 4.66 6.94
C GLN A 219 0.58 3.86 5.65
N MET A 220 1.69 3.45 5.00
CA MET A 220 1.67 2.63 3.77
C MET A 220 0.82 1.36 3.90
N SER A 221 0.95 0.61 4.99
CA SER A 221 0.15 -0.59 5.25
C SER A 221 -1.35 -0.33 5.33
N SER A 222 -1.76 0.89 5.68
CA SER A 222 -3.15 1.32 5.67
C SER A 222 -3.65 1.59 4.26
N TYR A 223 -2.84 2.20 3.39
CA TYR A 223 -3.18 2.34 1.97
C TYR A 223 -3.24 0.98 1.24
N LEU A 224 -2.44 -0.02 1.65
CA LEU A 224 -2.56 -1.38 1.14
C LEU A 224 -3.90 -2.03 1.52
N ARG A 225 -4.36 -1.84 2.76
CA ARG A 225 -5.72 -2.25 3.20
C ARG A 225 -6.79 -1.53 2.37
N GLN A 226 -6.64 -0.22 2.18
CA GLN A 226 -7.58 0.58 1.37
C GLN A 226 -7.67 0.09 -0.07
N MET A 227 -6.54 -0.26 -0.68
CA MET A 227 -6.51 -0.82 -2.03
C MET A 227 -7.23 -2.17 -2.11
N GLU A 228 -7.05 -3.05 -1.13
CA GLU A 228 -7.77 -4.32 -1.07
C GLU A 228 -9.28 -4.11 -0.87
N GLU A 229 -9.66 -3.19 0.00
CA GLU A 229 -11.05 -2.90 0.33
C GLU A 229 -11.82 -2.26 -0.83
N VAL A 230 -11.23 -1.26 -1.51
CA VAL A 230 -11.89 -0.60 -2.64
C VAL A 230 -12.04 -1.54 -3.85
N VAL A 231 -11.13 -2.51 -4.02
CA VAL A 231 -11.26 -3.57 -5.04
C VAL A 231 -12.48 -4.43 -4.74
N ASP A 232 -12.65 -4.88 -3.49
CA ASP A 232 -13.80 -5.71 -3.11
C ASP A 232 -15.14 -4.97 -3.32
N LEU A 233 -15.20 -3.70 -2.90
CA LEU A 233 -16.37 -2.84 -3.10
C LEU A 233 -16.68 -2.62 -4.59
N PHE A 234 -15.67 -2.32 -5.41
CA PHE A 234 -15.80 -2.19 -6.85
C PHE A 234 -16.32 -3.48 -7.50
N LEU A 235 -15.76 -4.64 -7.16
CA LEU A 235 -16.19 -5.91 -7.72
C LEU A 235 -17.64 -6.23 -7.33
N ALA A 236 -18.04 -5.91 -6.10
CA ALA A 236 -19.43 -6.05 -5.66
C ALA A 236 -20.40 -5.13 -6.42
N ASP A 237 -20.04 -3.86 -6.60
CA ASP A 237 -20.80 -2.88 -7.40
C ASP A 237 -21.00 -3.36 -8.84
N ARG A 238 -19.98 -3.97 -9.43
CA ARG A 238 -20.03 -4.54 -10.79
C ARG A 238 -20.70 -5.92 -10.87
N GLY A 239 -21.33 -6.38 -9.78
CA GLY A 239 -22.04 -7.66 -9.74
C GLY A 239 -21.12 -8.87 -9.92
N ILE A 240 -19.82 -8.73 -9.66
CA ILE A 240 -18.80 -9.78 -9.76
C ILE A 240 -18.00 -9.89 -8.45
N SER A 241 -18.71 -9.79 -7.32
CA SER A 241 -18.10 -9.89 -5.98
C SER A 241 -17.25 -11.15 -5.85
N VAL A 242 -16.20 -11.09 -5.05
CA VAL A 242 -15.26 -12.21 -4.87
C VAL A 242 -16.00 -13.45 -4.39
N LYS A 243 -16.95 -13.32 -3.45
CA LYS A 243 -17.74 -14.45 -2.96
C LYS A 243 -18.64 -15.06 -4.04
N THR A 244 -19.28 -14.23 -4.87
CA THR A 244 -20.10 -14.70 -5.99
C THR A 244 -19.27 -15.54 -6.97
N LEU A 245 -18.09 -15.04 -7.37
CA LEU A 245 -17.21 -15.76 -8.28
C LEU A 245 -16.62 -17.02 -7.66
N LEU A 246 -16.33 -17.00 -6.36
CA LEU A 246 -15.89 -18.17 -5.61
C LEU A 246 -16.97 -19.27 -5.59
N ASP A 247 -18.23 -18.92 -5.34
CA ASP A 247 -19.32 -19.90 -5.28
C ASP A 247 -19.68 -20.47 -6.65
N GLU A 248 -19.79 -19.60 -7.66
CA GLU A 248 -20.23 -19.99 -8.99
C GLU A 248 -19.13 -20.70 -9.78
N ARG A 249 -17.88 -20.29 -9.59
CA ARG A 249 -16.77 -20.70 -10.46
C ARG A 249 -15.53 -21.20 -9.75
N ARG A 250 -15.46 -21.08 -8.42
CA ARG A 250 -14.24 -21.32 -7.63
C ARG A 250 -13.08 -20.41 -8.04
N TRP A 251 -13.41 -19.19 -8.47
CA TRP A 251 -12.42 -18.21 -8.89
C TRP A 251 -11.99 -17.34 -7.71
N ILE A 252 -10.69 -17.05 -7.64
CA ILE A 252 -10.10 -16.14 -6.65
C ILE A 252 -9.27 -15.05 -7.35
N PRO A 253 -9.24 -13.82 -6.82
CA PRO A 253 -8.34 -12.79 -7.32
C PRO A 253 -6.88 -13.20 -7.14
N ALA A 254 -6.06 -12.93 -8.15
CA ALA A 254 -4.61 -13.08 -8.10
C ALA A 254 -3.96 -11.73 -8.44
N CYS A 255 -3.06 -11.24 -7.58
CA CYS A 255 -2.40 -9.95 -7.76
C CYS A 255 -0.91 -10.14 -8.06
N PRO A 256 -0.46 -10.10 -9.33
CA PRO A 256 0.96 -10.21 -9.67
C PRO A 256 1.77 -8.92 -9.40
N HIS A 257 1.12 -7.76 -9.33
CA HIS A 257 1.82 -6.48 -9.22
C HIS A 257 0.96 -5.43 -8.51
N SER A 258 1.57 -4.74 -7.55
CA SER A 258 0.98 -3.58 -6.87
C SER A 258 2.03 -2.50 -6.67
N ARG A 259 1.64 -1.23 -6.81
CA ARG A 259 2.45 -0.09 -6.40
C ARG A 259 1.59 0.94 -5.68
N ILE A 260 2.09 1.51 -4.59
CA ILE A 260 1.46 2.64 -3.89
C ILE A 260 2.52 3.72 -3.64
N GLN A 261 2.10 4.97 -3.80
CA GLN A 261 2.88 6.17 -3.52
C GLN A 261 2.05 7.10 -2.63
N ILE A 262 2.65 7.54 -1.53
CA ILE A 262 2.13 8.60 -0.67
C ILE A 262 2.47 9.93 -1.35
N LEU A 263 1.46 10.75 -1.60
CA LEU A 263 1.58 12.07 -2.20
C LEU A 263 1.53 13.17 -1.14
N ASP A 264 0.72 12.92 -0.09
CA ASP A 264 0.49 13.80 1.03
C ASP A 264 -0.04 12.98 2.22
N GLU A 265 -0.04 13.56 3.41
CA GLU A 265 -0.57 12.95 4.62
C GLU A 265 -2.10 12.94 4.60
N ALA A 266 -2.70 11.83 5.04
CA ALA A 266 -4.09 11.76 5.48
C ALA A 266 -4.09 11.49 6.98
N LEU A 267 -4.95 12.17 7.72
CA LEU A 267 -4.95 12.20 9.18
C LEU A 267 -6.13 11.42 9.74
N MET A 268 -5.97 10.97 10.97
CA MET A 268 -7.02 10.35 11.75
C MET A 268 -8.29 11.22 11.70
N GLU A 269 -9.44 10.58 11.58
CA GLU A 269 -10.75 11.22 11.59
C GLU A 269 -11.11 12.06 10.35
N GLU A 270 -10.20 12.29 9.41
CA GLU A 270 -10.54 12.85 8.11
C GLU A 270 -11.40 11.87 7.28
N ASP A 271 -12.19 12.43 6.38
CA ASP A 271 -12.87 11.63 5.36
C ASP A 271 -11.90 11.37 4.20
N LEU A 272 -11.59 10.10 3.96
CA LEU A 272 -10.78 9.65 2.84
C LEU A 272 -11.70 9.27 1.67
N TYR A 273 -11.55 10.00 0.57
CA TYR A 273 -12.19 9.71 -0.70
C TYR A 273 -11.25 8.83 -1.51
N THR A 274 -11.68 7.62 -1.85
CA THR A 274 -10.91 6.65 -2.64
C THR A 274 -11.62 6.43 -3.97
N VAL A 275 -10.88 6.61 -5.07
CA VAL A 275 -11.36 6.41 -6.43
C VAL A 275 -10.61 5.24 -7.04
N TYR A 276 -11.32 4.20 -7.46
CA TYR A 276 -10.76 3.05 -8.14
C TYR A 276 -11.15 3.06 -9.61
N THR A 277 -10.18 3.27 -10.50
CA THR A 277 -10.39 3.40 -11.95
C THR A 277 -9.72 2.25 -12.69
N VAL A 278 -10.47 1.50 -13.50
CA VAL A 278 -9.87 0.50 -14.39
C VAL A 278 -9.22 1.21 -15.57
N GLU A 279 -7.90 1.06 -15.72
CA GLU A 279 -7.13 1.71 -16.79
C GLU A 279 -7.02 0.82 -18.03
N ASN A 280 -6.90 -0.48 -17.84
CA ASN A 280 -6.67 -1.43 -18.93
C ASN A 280 -7.17 -2.83 -18.58
N VAL A 281 -7.75 -3.53 -19.57
CA VAL A 281 -8.06 -4.96 -19.51
C VAL A 281 -7.29 -5.63 -20.64
N PHE A 282 -6.27 -6.40 -20.29
CA PHE A 282 -5.33 -6.99 -21.24
C PHE A 282 -5.70 -8.44 -21.56
N LYS A 283 -6.03 -8.69 -22.83
CA LYS A 283 -6.31 -10.02 -23.40
C LYS A 283 -7.28 -10.88 -22.58
N ASP A 284 -8.22 -10.23 -21.89
CA ASP A 284 -9.19 -10.88 -20.99
C ASP A 284 -8.51 -11.82 -19.99
N PHE A 285 -7.33 -11.44 -19.49
CA PHE A 285 -6.54 -12.27 -18.58
C PHE A 285 -6.11 -11.51 -17.34
N THR A 286 -5.68 -10.26 -17.51
CA THR A 286 -5.41 -9.34 -16.41
C THR A 286 -6.10 -8.01 -16.64
N TYR A 287 -6.35 -7.28 -15.57
CA TYR A 287 -6.71 -5.87 -15.62
C TYR A 287 -5.86 -5.07 -14.66
N THR A 288 -5.51 -3.85 -15.05
CA THR A 288 -4.78 -2.90 -14.22
C THR A 288 -5.73 -1.77 -13.87
N SER A 289 -5.75 -1.42 -12.58
CA SER A 289 -6.52 -0.32 -12.06
C SER A 289 -5.65 0.63 -11.28
N ARG A 290 -6.07 1.89 -11.23
CA ARG A 290 -5.46 2.94 -10.43
C ARG A 290 -6.36 3.28 -9.25
N MET A 291 -5.77 3.38 -8.07
CA MET A 291 -6.39 3.91 -6.86
C MET A 291 -5.86 5.33 -6.64
N ASP A 292 -6.75 6.31 -6.52
CA ASP A 292 -6.40 7.65 -6.06
C ASP A 292 -7.11 7.94 -4.74
N CYS A 293 -6.41 8.52 -3.78
CA CYS A 293 -6.95 8.92 -2.49
C CYS A 293 -6.89 10.44 -2.33
N TYR A 294 -7.96 11.02 -1.80
CA TYR A 294 -8.09 12.45 -1.54
C TYR A 294 -8.68 12.70 -0.15
N VAL A 295 -8.36 13.85 0.41
CA VAL A 295 -9.09 14.46 1.53
C VAL A 295 -9.57 15.85 1.12
N VAL A 296 -10.58 16.37 1.82
CA VAL A 296 -11.06 17.73 1.62
C VAL A 296 -10.56 18.61 2.75
N ARG A 297 -9.72 19.60 2.43
CA ARG A 297 -9.19 20.60 3.37
C ARG A 297 -9.41 21.98 2.81
N ASP A 298 -9.97 22.90 3.62
CA ASP A 298 -10.24 24.29 3.21
C ASP A 298 -11.01 24.40 1.88
N GLY A 299 -11.96 23.50 1.65
CA GLY A 299 -12.72 23.44 0.40
C GLY A 299 -11.89 23.06 -0.83
N ARG A 300 -10.80 22.29 -0.67
CA ARG A 300 -9.94 21.81 -1.75
C ARG A 300 -9.73 20.31 -1.65
N LEU A 301 -9.66 19.66 -2.80
CA LEU A 301 -9.21 18.27 -2.91
C LEU A 301 -7.69 18.22 -2.78
N VAL A 302 -7.21 17.53 -1.75
CA VAL A 302 -5.79 17.27 -1.52
C VAL A 302 -5.53 15.80 -1.85
N PRO A 303 -4.78 15.47 -2.90
CA PRO A 303 -4.40 14.09 -3.21
C PRO A 303 -3.40 13.59 -2.16
N THR A 304 -3.70 12.47 -1.51
CA THR A 304 -2.90 11.91 -0.41
C THR A 304 -2.16 10.65 -0.81
N ALA A 305 -2.70 9.84 -1.71
CA ALA A 305 -2.01 8.68 -2.27
C ALA A 305 -2.47 8.38 -3.68
N THR A 306 -1.60 7.73 -4.45
CA THR A 306 -1.93 7.09 -5.72
C THR A 306 -1.31 5.70 -5.76
N GLY A 307 -1.95 4.77 -6.45
CA GLY A 307 -1.41 3.43 -6.61
C GLY A 307 -1.95 2.73 -7.84
N LYS A 308 -1.25 1.69 -8.28
CA LYS A 308 -1.70 0.80 -9.35
C LYS A 308 -1.69 -0.62 -8.86
N VAL A 309 -2.68 -1.39 -9.28
CA VAL A 309 -2.74 -2.82 -9.00
C VAL A 309 -3.17 -3.57 -10.24
N THR A 310 -2.45 -4.64 -10.53
CA THR A 310 -2.81 -5.57 -11.60
C THR A 310 -3.41 -6.81 -10.97
N HIS A 311 -4.58 -7.21 -11.45
CA HIS A 311 -5.31 -8.39 -11.01
C HIS A 311 -5.55 -9.33 -12.19
N GLY A 312 -5.52 -10.62 -11.91
CA GLY A 312 -6.14 -11.67 -12.72
C GLY A 312 -7.05 -12.52 -11.84
N TYR A 313 -7.53 -13.64 -12.38
CA TYR A 313 -8.23 -14.65 -11.59
C TYR A 313 -7.53 -16.00 -11.70
N ALA A 314 -7.65 -16.78 -10.64
CA ALA A 314 -7.22 -18.16 -10.57
C ALA A 314 -8.40 -19.08 -10.27
N LEU A 315 -8.43 -20.26 -10.89
CA LEU A 315 -9.36 -21.34 -10.55
C LEU A 315 -8.76 -22.18 -9.43
N ILE A 316 -9.51 -22.40 -8.35
CA ILE A 316 -9.17 -23.39 -7.33
C ILE A 316 -9.52 -24.78 -7.86
N GLU A 317 -8.49 -25.56 -8.19
CA GLU A 317 -8.67 -26.96 -8.61
C GLU A 317 -8.87 -27.86 -7.39
N ASN A 318 -8.05 -27.63 -6.35
CA ASN A 318 -8.14 -28.32 -5.07
C ASN A 318 -7.53 -27.46 -3.94
N ARG A 319 -7.35 -28.03 -2.73
CA ARG A 319 -6.84 -27.31 -1.56
C ARG A 319 -5.37 -26.88 -1.62
N ARG A 320 -4.65 -27.25 -2.69
CA ARG A 320 -3.22 -26.99 -2.89
C ARG A 320 -2.96 -26.29 -4.22
N ASP A 321 -3.67 -26.72 -5.26
CA ASP A 321 -3.40 -26.30 -6.63
C ASP A 321 -4.42 -25.30 -7.16
N TRP A 322 -3.91 -24.33 -7.91
CA TRP A 322 -4.67 -23.30 -8.61
C TRP A 322 -3.98 -22.97 -9.93
N ASN A 323 -4.75 -22.48 -10.90
CA ASN A 323 -4.23 -22.05 -12.19
C ASN A 323 -4.84 -20.71 -12.59
N LEU A 324 -4.03 -19.81 -13.13
CA LEU A 324 -4.54 -18.58 -13.75
C LEU A 324 -5.46 -18.93 -14.92
N ILE A 325 -6.49 -18.12 -15.08
CA ILE A 325 -7.55 -18.34 -16.06
C ILE A 325 -7.94 -17.03 -16.75
N ASN A 326 -8.50 -17.16 -17.95
CA ASN A 326 -9.08 -16.03 -18.65
C ASN A 326 -10.42 -15.63 -18.05
N PHE A 327 -10.75 -14.35 -18.14
CA PHE A 327 -12.06 -13.80 -17.84
C PHE A 327 -13.08 -14.33 -18.83
N ASP A 328 -14.26 -14.64 -18.32
CA ASP A 328 -15.42 -14.86 -19.18
C ASP A 328 -16.05 -13.53 -19.62
N GLU A 329 -17.09 -13.61 -20.42
CA GLU A 329 -17.81 -12.44 -20.94
C GLU A 329 -18.40 -11.55 -19.84
N ARG A 330 -18.99 -12.12 -18.77
CA ARG A 330 -19.57 -11.36 -17.65
C ARG A 330 -18.49 -10.56 -16.94
N VAL A 331 -17.37 -11.21 -16.59
CA VAL A 331 -16.26 -10.54 -15.91
C VAL A 331 -15.59 -9.51 -16.82
N SER A 332 -15.36 -9.82 -18.10
CA SER A 332 -14.75 -8.89 -19.04
C SER A 332 -15.61 -7.63 -19.24
N LYS A 333 -16.93 -7.78 -19.47
CA LYS A 333 -17.86 -6.64 -19.58
C LYS A 333 -17.90 -5.79 -18.32
N ALA A 334 -18.04 -6.44 -17.16
CA ALA A 334 -18.07 -5.78 -15.86
C ALA A 334 -16.81 -4.94 -15.60
N LEU A 335 -15.61 -5.46 -15.92
CA LEU A 335 -14.35 -4.73 -15.78
C LEU A 335 -14.18 -3.60 -16.80
N ARG A 336 -14.73 -3.75 -18.01
CA ARG A 336 -14.73 -2.71 -19.05
C ARG A 336 -15.78 -1.61 -18.83
N GLY A 337 -16.69 -1.80 -17.88
CA GLY A 337 -17.80 -0.88 -17.64
C GLY A 337 -18.89 -0.99 -18.72
N GLU A 338 -18.99 -2.15 -19.36
CA GLU A 338 -19.99 -2.46 -20.38
C GLU A 338 -21.22 -3.13 -19.73
N SER A 339 -22.42 -2.82 -20.24
CA SER A 339 -23.69 -3.41 -19.78
C SER A 339 -24.05 -4.70 -20.53
#